data_AF-A0A432G388-F1
#
_entry.id   AF-A0A432G388-F1
#
_cell.length_a   1.000
_cell.length_b   1.000
_cell.length_c   1.000
_cell.angle_alpha   90.00
_cell.angle_beta   90.00
_cell.angle_gamma   90.00
#
_symmetry.space_group_name_H-M   'P 1'
#
loop_
_entity.id
_entity.type
_entity.pdbx_description
1 polymer ?
#
loop_
_entity_poly.entity_id
_entity_poly.type
_entity_poly.pdbx_seq_one_letter_code
_entity_poly.pdbx_strand_id
1 'polypeptide(L)' 'VAMEKIQPALVEAGVWVRPFGRLVYLMPPYIIEEADLAFLCDAVHHVLAGSA' A
#
# COMPACT_ATOMS: atom_id res chain seq x y z
N VAL A 1 -9.29 9.84 -4.80
CA VAL A 1 -9.02 8.88 -5.89
C VAL A 1 -10.00 7.72 -5.77
N ALA A 2 -10.60 7.27 -6.86
CA ALA A 2 -11.52 6.14 -6.83
C ALA A 2 -10.77 4.85 -6.48
N MET A 3 -11.37 3.98 -5.67
CA MET A 3 -10.73 2.76 -5.15
C MET A 3 -10.20 1.84 -6.24
N GLU A 4 -10.96 1.77 -7.33
CA GLU A 4 -10.63 1.08 -8.59
C GLU A 4 -9.28 1.48 -9.18
N LYS A 5 -8.75 2.66 -8.84
CA LYS A 5 -7.42 3.13 -9.28
C LYS A 5 -6.33 2.88 -8.25
N ILE A 6 -6.67 2.87 -6.96
CA ILE A 6 -5.69 2.71 -5.87
C ILE A 6 -5.14 1.28 -5.84
N GLN A 7 -6.00 0.27 -5.94
CA GLN A 7 -5.53 -1.12 -5.87
C GLN A 7 -4.56 -1.48 -7.01
N PRO A 8 -4.82 -1.14 -8.29
CA PRO A 8 -3.84 -1.32 -9.35
C PRO A 8 -2.53 -0.57 -9.10
N ALA A 9 -2.59 0.70 -8.66
CA ALA A 9 -1.39 1.50 -8.37
C ALA A 9 -0.53 0.90 -7.25
N LEU A 10 -1.14 0.30 -6.22
CA LEU A 10 -0.42 -0.41 -5.17
C LEU A 10 0.31 -1.65 -5.74
N VAL A 11 -0.37 -2.42 -6.61
CA VAL A 11 0.23 -3.57 -7.29
C VAL A 11 1.40 -3.16 -8.17
N GLU A 12 1.26 -2.06 -8.92
CA GLU A 12 2.34 -1.48 -9.73
C GLU A 12 3.53 -1.00 -8.88
N ALA A 13 3.26 -0.48 -7.67
CA ALA A 13 4.27 -0.12 -6.69
C ALA A 13 4.90 -1.33 -5.96
N GLY A 14 4.54 -2.56 -6.35
CA GLY A 14 5.13 -3.79 -5.81
C GLY A 14 4.49 -4.27 -4.51
N VAL A 15 3.37 -3.69 -4.07
CA VAL A 15 2.67 -4.07 -2.84
C VAL A 15 1.24 -4.49 -3.10
N TRP A 16 0.86 -5.67 -2.61
CA TRP A 16 -0.52 -6.14 -2.72
C TRP A 16 -1.28 -5.84 -1.43
N VAL A 17 -2.06 -4.76 -1.45
CA VAL A 17 -2.89 -4.34 -0.32
C VAL A 17 -4.33 -4.21 -0.82
N ARG A 18 -5.30 -4.66 0.00
CA ARG A 18 -6.73 -4.59 -0.32
C ARG A 18 -7.39 -3.41 0.42
N PRO A 19 -7.70 -2.30 -0.26
CA PRO A 19 -8.40 -1.18 0.36
C PRO A 19 -9.86 -1.52 0.74
N PHE A 20 -10.45 -0.77 1.67
CA PHE A 20 -11.84 -0.93 2.09
C PHE A 20 -12.53 0.43 2.31
N GLY A 21 -13.53 0.76 1.46
CA GLY A 21 -14.25 2.03 1.52
C GLY A 21 -13.36 3.27 1.32
N ARG A 22 -12.95 3.92 2.42
CA ARG A 22 -12.01 5.06 2.41
C ARG A 22 -10.73 4.77 3.21
N LEU A 23 -10.50 3.51 3.54
CA LEU A 23 -9.43 3.08 4.43
C LEU A 23 -8.47 2.15 3.69
N VAL A 24 -7.19 2.30 4.01
CA VAL A 24 -6.15 1.32 3.72
C VAL A 24 -5.64 0.84 5.07
N TYR A 25 -5.80 -0.45 5.34
CA TYR A 25 -5.35 -1.09 6.57
C TYR A 25 -4.24 -2.08 6.24
N LEU A 26 -3.17 -2.06 7.03
CA LEU A 26 -2.00 -2.93 6.86
C LEU A 26 -1.90 -3.84 8.08
N MET A 27 -1.66 -5.12 7.81
CA MET A 27 -1.39 -6.13 8.84
C MET A 27 -0.32 -7.07 8.30
N PRO A 28 0.95 -6.62 8.29
CA PRO A 28 2.06 -7.46 7.84
C PRO A 28 2.25 -8.67 8.78
N PRO A 29 2.92 -9.73 8.32
CA PRO A 29 3.30 -10.84 9.19
C PRO A 29 4.14 -10.34 10.38
N TYR A 30 4.00 -10.96 11.55
CA TYR A 30 4.81 -10.59 12.72
C TYR A 30 6.32 -10.81 12.53
N ILE A 31 6.69 -11.67 11.57
CA ILE A 31 8.07 -12.00 11.22
C ILE A 31 8.63 -11.11 10.09
N ILE A 32 7.92 -10.06 9.68
CA ILE A 32 8.38 -9.17 8.61
C ILE A 32 9.71 -8.51 9.00
N GLU A 33 10.64 -8.46 8.05
CA GLU A 33 11.92 -7.78 8.24
C GLU A 33 11.74 -6.25 8.18
N GLU A 34 12.63 -5.51 8.85
CA GLU A 34 12.54 -4.05 8.93
C GLU A 34 12.57 -3.37 7.54
N ALA A 35 13.38 -3.90 6.62
CA ALA A 35 13.47 -3.41 5.25
C ALA A 35 12.17 -3.61 4.45
N ASP A 36 11.52 -4.76 4.62
CA ASP A 36 10.26 -5.07 3.93
C ASP A 36 9.11 -4.23 4.51
N LEU A 37 9.12 -4.00 5.83
CA LEU A 37 8.16 -3.11 6.49
C LEU A 37 8.30 -1.67 6.01
N ALA A 38 9.53 -1.16 5.91
CA ALA A 38 9.81 0.16 5.38
C ALA A 38 9.33 0.28 3.92
N PHE A 39 9.65 -0.69 3.07
CA PHE A 39 9.20 -0.75 1.69
C PHE A 39 7.66 -0.73 1.58
N LEU A 40 6.97 -1.54 2.39
CA LEU A 40 5.50 -1.59 2.41
C LEU A 40 4.91 -0.22 2.79
N CYS A 41 5.41 0.41 3.85
CA CYS A 41 4.96 1.71 4.30
C CYS A 41 5.18 2.80 3.25
N ASP A 42 6.37 2.85 2.66
CA ASP A 42 6.76 3.85 1.67
C ASP A 42 5.93 3.73 0.39
N ALA A 43 5.78 2.51 -0.13
CA ALA A 43 4.97 2.25 -1.33
C ALA A 43 3.50 2.67 -1.12
N VAL A 44 2.91 2.32 0.01
CA VAL A 44 1.55 2.71 0.36
C VAL A 44 1.43 4.24 0.51
N HIS A 45 2.38 4.87 1.20
CA HIS A 45 2.38 6.32 1.36
C HIS A 45 2.48 7.05 0.02
N HIS A 46 3.40 6.62 -0.85
CA HIS A 46 3.62 7.22 -2.17
C HIS A 46 2.35 7.21 -3.03
N VAL A 47 1.67 6.05 -3.11
CA VAL A 47 0.43 5.91 -3.88
C VAL A 47 -0.70 6.76 -3.30
N LEU A 48 -0.82 6.85 -1.97
CA LEU A 48 -1.91 7.57 -1.32
C LEU A 48 -1.70 9.10 -1.23
N ALA A 49 -0.45 9.57 -1.17
CA ALA A 49 -0.11 10.98 -1.13
C ALA A 49 -0.39 11.71 -2.46
N GLY A 50 -0.73 10.98 -3.53
CA GLY A 50 -1.11 11.55 -4.82
C GLY A 50 0.08 11.97 -5.67
N SER A 51 1.26 11.36 -5.48
CA SER A 51 2.44 11.56 -6.34
C SER A 51 2.44 10.67 -7.59
N ALA A 52 1.27 10.21 -8.03
CA ALA A 52 1.07 9.53 -9.30
C ALA A 52 0.81 10.53 -10.43
#